data_AF-A0A4U0UA81-F1
#
_entry.id   AF-A0A4U0UA81-F1
#
_cell.length_a   1.000
_cell.length_b   1.000
_cell.length_c   1.000
_cell.angle_alpha   90.00
_cell.angle_beta   90.00
_cell.angle_gamma   90.00
#
_symmetry.space_group_name_H-M   'P 1'
#
loop_
_entity.id
_entity.type
_entity.pdbx_description
1 polymer ?
#
loop_
_entity_poly.entity_id
_entity_poly.type
_entity_poly.pdbx_seq_one_letter_code
_entity_poly.pdbx_strand_id
1 'polypeptide(L)'
;MFATPIRLARGQPSFLRRSLDEFRRQAGIAIRMEGLHQPQKPFPLMKFDAPESPERCKIMSDQTNFGGYSRAALTYVPGAAHIDGEGGQGRIGGGESAGEEPAHALFKGSISTELPPNRSEIQRSGFAAWRTRDRGWSAFGKLLWDIDPYSYLALRVKSDGRKYFVNIQTESIVPTDLHQHLLPCYTPGQWETVTIPFSAFVRTSYGVVVEPQKEMLQQKVKSVGIGLTDRVPGRFELRIADVYATNRAPEKGVVGREDSGFDLDMDDEEEKQGTGMMDEVEPPRKKGEPERILI
;
A
#
# COMPACT_ATOMS: atom_id res chain seq x y z
N MET A 1 27.47 28.23 20.14
CA MET A 1 26.34 27.45 19.62
C MET A 1 26.88 26.10 19.18
N PHE A 2 26.70 25.05 19.99
CA PHE A 2 27.19 23.71 19.66
C PHE A 2 26.11 22.97 18.87
N ALA A 3 26.45 22.57 17.65
CA ALA A 3 25.58 21.77 16.79
C ALA A 3 25.23 20.46 17.50
N THR A 4 23.93 20.23 17.70
CA THR A 4 23.40 19.00 18.28
C THR A 4 23.65 17.84 17.31
N PRO A 5 24.34 16.77 17.72
CA PRO A 5 24.55 15.63 16.84
C PRO A 5 23.21 14.97 16.52
N ILE A 6 22.89 14.89 15.23
CA ILE A 6 21.76 14.10 14.71
C ILE A 6 22.00 12.66 15.14
N ARG A 7 21.21 12.18 16.11
CA ARG A 7 21.19 10.76 16.47
C ARG A 7 20.77 9.97 15.23
N LEU A 8 21.73 9.29 14.61
CA LEU A 8 21.46 8.23 13.63
C LEU A 8 20.47 7.26 14.27
N ALA A 9 19.28 7.13 13.68
CA ALA A 9 18.27 6.19 14.12
C ALA A 9 18.89 4.79 14.21
N ARG A 10 18.87 4.19 15.42
CA ARG A 10 19.35 2.84 15.71
C ARG A 10 18.47 1.82 14.98
N GLY A 11 18.69 1.62 13.69
CA GLY A 11 17.90 0.67 12.91
C GLY A 11 17.99 0.85 11.39
N GLN A 12 18.65 1.90 10.92
CA GLN A 12 18.82 2.18 9.50
C GLN A 12 20.29 1.93 9.08
N PRO A 13 20.58 1.09 8.06
CA PRO A 13 21.95 0.83 7.63
C PRO A 13 22.65 2.13 7.18
N SER A 14 23.97 2.21 7.32
CA SER A 14 24.73 3.40 6.88
C SER A 14 24.71 3.55 5.34
N PHE A 15 24.96 4.75 4.83
CA PHE A 15 24.97 5.05 3.39
C PHE A 15 25.89 4.13 2.57
N LEU A 16 27.10 3.84 3.09
CA LEU A 16 28.05 2.93 2.46
C LEU A 16 27.53 1.49 2.40
N ARG A 17 26.94 1.01 3.50
CA ARG A 17 26.33 -0.33 3.53
C ARG A 17 25.18 -0.44 2.54
N ARG A 18 24.29 0.55 2.52
CA ARG A 18 23.19 0.64 1.54
C ARG A 18 23.67 0.59 0.09
N SER A 19 24.76 1.30 -0.22
CA SER A 19 25.33 1.32 -1.57
C SER A 19 25.96 -0.01 -1.96
N LEU A 20 26.65 -0.67 -1.02
CA LEU A 20 27.21 -2.01 -1.25
C LEU A 20 26.13 -3.07 -1.43
N ASP A 21 25.08 -3.01 -0.62
CA ASP A 21 23.94 -3.94 -0.71
C ASP A 21 23.21 -3.78 -2.05
N GLU A 22 23.04 -2.54 -2.51
CA GLU A 22 22.45 -2.24 -3.82
C GLU A 22 23.30 -2.76 -4.97
N PHE A 23 24.62 -2.53 -4.93
CA PHE A 23 25.55 -3.06 -5.93
C PHE A 23 25.51 -4.59 -5.98
N ARG A 24 25.54 -5.25 -4.81
CA ARG A 24 25.43 -6.72 -4.73
C ARG A 24 24.11 -7.23 -5.29
N ARG A 25 22.99 -6.54 -5.03
CA ARG A 25 21.69 -6.88 -5.60
C ARG A 25 21.73 -6.80 -7.13
N GLN A 26 22.18 -5.69 -7.68
CA GLN A 26 22.27 -5.48 -9.13
C GLN A 26 23.21 -6.49 -9.81
N ALA A 27 24.37 -6.76 -9.21
CA ALA A 27 25.30 -7.78 -9.69
C ALA A 27 24.68 -9.18 -9.68
N GLY A 28 23.93 -9.53 -8.62
CA GLY A 28 23.24 -10.82 -8.52
C GLY A 28 22.19 -11.03 -9.62
N ILE A 29 21.38 -10.00 -9.90
CA ILE A 29 20.36 -10.03 -10.96
C ILE A 29 21.01 -10.24 -12.33
N ALA A 30 22.07 -9.51 -12.64
CA ALA A 30 22.78 -9.59 -13.93
C ALA A 30 23.40 -10.98 -14.17
N ILE A 31 23.96 -11.60 -13.13
CA ILE A 31 24.60 -12.93 -13.24
C ILE A 31 23.57 -14.05 -13.41
N ARG A 32 22.38 -13.93 -12.79
CA ARG A 32 21.38 -15.00 -12.76
C ARG A 32 20.41 -15.00 -13.93
N MET A 33 20.47 -14.02 -14.83
CA MET A 33 19.50 -13.86 -15.93
C MET A 33 18.04 -13.93 -15.41
N GLU A 34 17.79 -13.41 -14.19
CA GLU A 34 16.50 -13.49 -13.49
C GLU A 34 15.34 -12.79 -14.27
N GLY A 35 15.64 -12.08 -15.37
CA GLY A 35 14.64 -11.51 -16.28
C GLY A 35 13.90 -12.53 -17.17
N LEU A 36 14.26 -13.81 -17.16
CA LEU A 36 13.61 -14.85 -17.99
C LEU A 36 12.55 -15.68 -17.24
N HIS A 37 12.49 -15.62 -15.91
CA HIS A 37 11.57 -16.44 -15.11
C HIS A 37 10.90 -15.62 -14.01
N GLN A 38 9.58 -15.78 -13.87
CA GLN A 38 8.81 -15.13 -12.81
C GLN A 38 9.28 -15.60 -11.42
N PRO A 39 9.63 -14.70 -10.48
CA PRO A 39 10.14 -15.08 -9.17
C PRO A 39 9.11 -15.87 -8.35
N GLN A 40 9.54 -17.01 -7.79
CA GLN A 40 8.69 -17.86 -6.94
C GLN A 40 8.87 -17.60 -5.44
N LYS A 41 9.98 -16.95 -5.06
CA LYS A 41 10.26 -16.59 -3.67
C LYS A 41 9.52 -15.31 -3.32
N PRO A 42 8.82 -15.24 -2.18
CA PRO A 42 8.19 -14.00 -1.77
C PRO A 42 9.22 -12.89 -1.51
N PHE A 43 8.85 -11.65 -1.79
CA PHE A 43 9.69 -10.48 -1.62
C PHE A 43 9.25 -9.63 -0.42
N PRO A 44 9.99 -9.67 0.70
CA PRO A 44 9.57 -9.00 1.93
C PRO A 44 9.62 -7.47 1.79
N LEU A 45 8.50 -6.81 2.11
CA LEU A 45 8.38 -5.34 2.14
C LEU A 45 8.44 -4.83 3.58
N MET A 46 7.76 -5.50 4.50
CA MET A 46 7.85 -5.25 5.94
C MET A 46 7.62 -6.55 6.72
N LYS A 47 8.55 -6.89 7.61
CA LYS A 47 8.50 -8.04 8.52
C LYS A 47 8.59 -7.53 9.96
N PHE A 48 7.74 -8.00 10.86
CA PHE A 48 7.71 -7.58 12.27
C PHE A 48 8.22 -8.68 13.19
N ASP A 49 9.47 -9.09 12.97
CA ASP A 49 10.14 -10.22 13.62
C ASP A 49 11.06 -9.83 14.79
N ALA A 50 11.32 -8.53 14.96
CA ALA A 50 12.23 -8.01 15.98
C ALA A 50 11.66 -6.77 16.70
N PRO A 51 12.07 -6.50 17.96
CA PRO A 51 11.63 -5.34 18.74
C PRO A 51 11.81 -3.98 18.07
N GLU A 52 12.86 -3.82 17.26
CA GLU A 52 13.17 -2.62 16.49
C GLU A 52 12.36 -2.48 15.20
N SER A 53 11.58 -3.50 14.80
CA SER A 53 10.84 -3.49 13.55
C SER A 53 9.87 -2.31 13.41
N PRO A 54 9.10 -1.91 14.46
CA PRO A 54 8.27 -0.71 14.41
C PRO A 54 9.07 0.58 14.16
N GLU A 55 10.36 0.63 14.50
CA GLU A 55 11.24 1.78 14.19
C GLU A 55 11.54 1.92 12.70
N ARG A 56 11.10 0.97 11.86
CA ARG A 56 11.09 1.12 10.41
C ARG A 56 9.82 1.81 9.89
N CYS A 57 8.84 2.08 10.76
CA CYS A 57 7.55 2.66 10.39
C CYS A 57 7.32 4.05 11.00
N LYS A 58 6.74 4.94 10.20
CA LYS A 58 6.21 6.23 10.65
C LYS A 58 4.73 6.08 10.96
N ILE A 59 4.34 6.41 12.18
CA ILE A 59 2.94 6.47 12.63
C ILE A 59 2.39 7.87 12.33
N MET A 60 1.12 7.94 11.97
CA MET A 60 0.40 9.17 11.63
C MET A 60 -1.01 9.11 12.22
N SER A 61 -1.49 10.21 12.77
CA SER A 61 -2.89 10.41 13.13
C SER A 61 -3.28 11.88 12.94
N ASP A 62 -4.56 12.19 12.97
CA ASP A 62 -5.00 13.59 12.93
C ASP A 62 -4.41 14.42 14.09
N GLN A 63 -4.19 13.83 15.27
CA GLN A 63 -3.54 14.47 16.41
C GLN A 63 -2.10 14.88 16.06
N THR A 64 -1.30 13.97 15.50
CA THR A 64 0.10 14.27 15.18
C THR A 64 0.26 15.17 13.96
N ASN A 65 -0.73 15.17 13.06
CA ASN A 65 -0.62 15.87 11.79
C ASN A 65 -1.23 17.27 11.84
N PHE A 66 -2.43 17.43 12.42
CA PHE A 66 -3.18 18.68 12.32
C PHE A 66 -3.90 19.08 13.64
N GLY A 67 -3.66 18.36 14.74
CA GLY A 67 -4.19 18.68 16.07
C GLY A 67 -5.55 18.06 16.40
N GLY A 68 -5.94 16.99 15.71
CA GLY A 68 -7.13 16.18 16.03
C GLY A 68 -7.00 15.38 17.32
N TYR A 69 -7.97 14.51 17.56
CA TYR A 69 -8.09 13.74 18.80
C TYR A 69 -7.87 12.23 18.62
N SER A 70 -7.65 11.75 17.40
CA SER A 70 -7.33 10.36 17.12
C SER A 70 -5.89 10.04 17.51
N ARG A 71 -5.72 8.89 18.17
CA ARG A 71 -4.44 8.40 18.67
C ARG A 71 -4.10 7.10 18.00
N ALA A 72 -2.81 6.89 17.75
CA ALA A 72 -2.30 5.68 17.11
C ALA A 72 -0.94 5.31 17.70
N ALA A 73 -0.69 4.01 17.84
CA ALA A 73 0.58 3.44 18.26
C ALA A 73 0.86 2.16 17.45
N LEU A 74 2.14 1.89 17.21
CA LEU A 74 2.61 0.65 16.59
C LEU A 74 3.68 0.06 17.51
N THR A 75 3.37 -1.05 18.16
CA THR A 75 4.24 -1.67 19.16
C THR A 75 4.57 -3.11 18.80
N TYR A 76 5.82 -3.53 18.96
CA TYR A 76 6.20 -4.93 18.77
C TYR A 76 5.63 -5.80 19.89
N VAL A 77 5.15 -6.98 19.51
CA VAL A 77 4.70 -8.04 20.40
C VAL A 77 5.53 -9.29 20.06
N PRO A 78 6.29 -9.84 21.03
CA PRO A 78 7.03 -11.08 20.80
C PRO A 78 6.07 -12.25 20.60
N GLY A 79 6.48 -13.20 19.78
CA GLY A 79 5.70 -14.40 19.48
C GLY A 79 6.56 -15.43 18.75
N ALA A 80 5.91 -16.42 18.14
CA ALA A 80 6.57 -17.45 17.37
C ALA A 80 7.41 -16.84 16.24
N ALA A 81 8.57 -17.46 15.97
CA ALA A 81 9.43 -17.04 14.89
C ALA A 81 8.69 -17.12 13.54
N HIS A 82 8.92 -16.15 12.68
CA HIS A 82 8.42 -16.19 11.32
C HIS A 82 9.12 -17.33 10.58
N ILE A 83 8.34 -18.32 10.13
CA ILE A 83 8.88 -19.43 9.35
C ILE A 83 8.98 -18.95 7.90
N ASP A 84 10.20 -18.73 7.45
CA ASP A 84 10.52 -18.60 6.03
C ASP A 84 10.69 -20.02 5.51
N GLY A 85 9.69 -20.59 4.83
CA GLY A 85 9.70 -22.00 4.47
C GLY A 85 10.92 -22.41 3.62
N GLU A 86 11.93 -23.03 4.24
CA GLU A 86 13.00 -23.76 3.54
C GLU A 86 12.47 -25.13 3.12
N GLY A 87 12.30 -25.33 1.80
CA GLY A 87 11.90 -26.62 1.23
C GLY A 87 10.83 -26.50 0.16
N GLY A 88 11.12 -25.82 -0.95
CA GLY A 88 10.30 -25.84 -2.18
C GLY A 88 8.87 -25.27 -2.10
N GLN A 89 8.33 -25.05 -0.90
CA GLN A 89 6.98 -24.58 -0.61
C GLN A 89 6.96 -23.22 0.09
N GLY A 90 8.09 -22.51 0.17
CA GLY A 90 8.32 -21.09 0.54
C GLY A 90 7.15 -20.27 1.09
N ARG A 91 6.48 -20.74 2.15
CA ARG A 91 5.49 -19.93 2.86
C ARG A 91 6.28 -18.87 3.61
N ILE A 92 6.04 -17.59 3.32
CA ILE A 92 6.21 -16.53 4.31
C ILE A 92 4.86 -16.43 4.98
N GLY A 93 4.78 -16.95 6.20
CA GLY A 93 3.53 -17.17 6.89
C GLY A 93 3.73 -18.39 7.74
N GLY A 94 4.02 -18.17 9.02
CA GLY A 94 3.92 -19.22 10.02
C GLY A 94 2.54 -19.84 9.87
N GLY A 95 2.51 -21.15 9.58
CA GLY A 95 1.33 -21.91 9.94
C GLY A 95 1.05 -21.67 11.42
N GLU A 96 -0.21 -21.72 11.83
CA GLU A 96 -0.51 -21.91 13.24
C GLU A 96 0.11 -23.25 13.65
N SER A 97 1.39 -23.24 14.02
CA SER A 97 2.02 -24.34 14.73
C SER A 97 1.34 -24.35 16.08
N ALA A 98 0.23 -25.10 16.17
CA ALA A 98 -0.50 -25.44 17.37
C ALA A 98 -0.47 -24.36 18.49
N GLY A 99 -1.12 -23.23 18.26
CA GLY A 99 -1.54 -22.31 19.33
C GLY A 99 -0.62 -21.13 19.69
N GLU A 100 0.51 -20.93 19.02
CA GLU A 100 1.37 -19.75 19.27
C GLU A 100 1.14 -18.64 18.23
N GLU A 101 0.86 -17.41 18.69
CA GLU A 101 0.78 -16.23 17.82
C GLU A 101 2.17 -15.86 17.29
N PRO A 102 2.32 -15.49 16.00
CA PRO A 102 3.60 -15.05 15.45
C PRO A 102 4.07 -13.75 16.13
N ALA A 103 5.38 -13.51 16.13
CA ALA A 103 5.90 -12.18 16.40
C ALA A 103 5.23 -11.17 15.43
N HIS A 104 4.83 -10.02 15.97
CA HIS A 104 4.03 -9.08 15.17
C HIS A 104 4.12 -7.65 15.70
N ALA A 105 3.64 -6.71 14.89
CA ALA A 105 3.30 -5.38 15.37
C ALA A 105 1.81 -5.28 15.68
N LEU A 106 1.52 -4.67 16.84
CA LEU A 106 0.19 -4.28 17.28
C LEU A 106 -0.04 -2.81 16.90
N PHE A 107 -0.84 -2.58 15.86
CA PHE A 107 -1.33 -1.27 15.49
C PHE A 107 -2.65 -0.99 16.23
N LYS A 108 -2.61 -0.09 17.21
CA LYS A 108 -3.77 0.19 18.08
C LYS A 108 -3.95 1.67 18.36
N GLY A 109 -5.16 2.02 18.76
CA GLY A 109 -5.46 3.40 19.11
C GLY A 109 -6.93 3.67 19.31
N SER A 110 -7.31 4.93 19.11
CA SER A 110 -8.70 5.38 19.17
C SER A 110 -8.95 6.42 18.10
N ILE A 111 -10.03 6.27 17.35
CA ILE A 111 -10.52 7.26 16.39
C ILE A 111 -11.47 8.23 17.10
N SER A 112 -11.32 9.52 16.82
CA SER A 112 -12.28 10.57 17.15
C SER A 112 -12.55 11.42 15.92
N THR A 113 -13.82 11.72 15.67
CA THR A 113 -14.25 12.58 14.56
C THR A 113 -14.37 14.04 14.96
N GLU A 114 -14.04 14.39 16.21
CA GLU A 114 -14.07 15.76 16.70
C GLU A 114 -13.08 16.63 15.92
N LEU A 115 -13.54 17.83 15.55
CA LEU A 115 -12.74 18.82 14.85
C LEU A 115 -12.01 19.71 15.86
N PRO A 116 -10.74 20.08 15.61
CA PRO A 116 -10.03 20.99 16.51
C PRO A 116 -10.74 22.36 16.55
N PRO A 117 -11.08 22.88 17.75
CA PRO A 117 -11.90 24.10 17.87
C PRO A 117 -11.23 25.35 17.27
N ASN A 118 -9.88 25.35 17.21
CA ASN A 118 -9.09 26.51 16.76
C ASN A 118 -8.61 26.39 15.30
N ARG A 119 -9.15 25.46 14.49
CA ARG A 119 -8.76 25.27 13.08
C ARG A 119 -9.96 24.95 12.19
N SER A 120 -10.65 25.99 11.74
CA SER A 120 -11.83 25.90 10.86
C SER A 120 -11.52 25.39 9.45
N GLU A 121 -10.27 25.41 9.02
CA GLU A 121 -9.79 24.83 7.76
C GLU A 121 -9.87 23.29 7.72
N ILE A 122 -9.92 22.64 8.90
CA ILE A 122 -10.01 21.18 9.00
C ILE A 122 -11.48 20.77 8.92
N GLN A 123 -11.89 20.32 7.73
CA GLN A 123 -13.27 19.87 7.50
C GLN A 123 -13.49 18.39 7.83
N ARG A 124 -12.41 17.60 7.92
CA ARG A 124 -12.45 16.15 8.16
C ARG A 124 -11.36 15.73 9.13
N SER A 125 -11.74 14.91 10.11
CA SER A 125 -10.88 14.33 11.15
C SER A 125 -11.34 12.87 11.39
N GLY A 126 -10.55 12.10 12.13
CA GLY A 126 -10.82 10.69 12.41
C GLY A 126 -9.99 9.75 11.55
N PHE A 127 -8.66 9.89 11.59
CA PHE A 127 -7.77 8.91 10.96
C PHE A 127 -6.60 8.49 11.85
N ALA A 128 -6.16 7.26 11.64
CA ALA A 128 -4.93 6.70 12.16
C ALA A 128 -4.27 5.87 11.08
N ALA A 129 -2.96 5.98 10.90
CA ALA A 129 -2.24 5.21 9.91
C ALA A 129 -0.79 4.96 10.34
N TRP A 130 -0.15 4.03 9.66
CA TRP A 130 1.30 3.92 9.64
C TRP A 130 1.76 3.58 8.24
N ARG A 131 3.03 3.87 7.95
CA ARG A 131 3.71 3.43 6.73
C ARG A 131 5.18 3.18 6.99
N THR A 132 5.83 2.36 6.18
CA THR A 132 7.28 2.20 6.20
C THR A 132 7.95 3.55 5.95
N ARG A 133 9.08 3.81 6.63
CA ARG A 133 9.95 4.95 6.33
C ARG A 133 10.61 4.74 4.97
N ASP A 134 10.91 5.85 4.30
CA ASP A 134 11.69 5.82 3.08
C ASP A 134 13.02 5.10 3.34
N ARG A 135 13.43 4.24 2.41
CA ARG A 135 14.68 3.47 2.51
C ARG A 135 15.92 4.34 2.32
N GLY A 136 15.73 5.64 2.06
CA GLY A 136 16.78 6.65 1.89
C GLY A 136 17.47 6.56 0.53
N TRP A 137 18.76 6.88 0.52
CA TRP A 137 19.58 6.99 -0.68
C TRP A 137 20.78 6.05 -0.64
N SER A 138 21.20 5.61 -1.81
CA SER A 138 22.49 4.98 -2.09
C SER A 138 23.27 5.83 -3.10
N ALA A 139 24.51 5.44 -3.41
CA ALA A 139 25.29 6.04 -4.48
C ALA A 139 24.63 5.94 -5.87
N PHE A 140 23.65 5.04 -6.03
CA PHE A 140 22.92 4.80 -7.27
C PHE A 140 21.54 5.48 -7.31
N GLY A 141 21.21 6.32 -6.32
CA GLY A 141 19.96 7.07 -6.25
C GLY A 141 19.08 6.68 -5.06
N LYS A 142 17.78 6.96 -5.14
CA LYS A 142 16.82 6.59 -4.09
C LYS A 142 16.67 5.08 -4.03
N LEU A 143 16.62 4.56 -2.81
CA LEU A 143 16.30 3.16 -2.58
C LEU A 143 14.79 2.97 -2.63
N LEU A 144 14.34 2.34 -3.71
CA LEU A 144 12.95 1.99 -3.96
C LEU A 144 12.82 0.47 -4.03
N TRP A 145 11.62 -0.05 -3.78
CA TRP A 145 11.33 -1.44 -4.09
C TRP A 145 10.86 -1.57 -5.53
N ASP A 146 11.35 -2.63 -6.17
CA ASP A 146 10.86 -3.12 -7.44
C ASP A 146 10.01 -4.37 -7.16
N ILE A 147 8.70 -4.20 -7.29
CA ILE A 147 7.71 -5.28 -7.11
C ILE A 147 7.07 -5.69 -8.43
N ASP A 148 7.50 -5.11 -9.56
CA ASP A 148 6.97 -5.39 -10.90
C ASP A 148 7.02 -6.88 -11.29
N PRO A 149 8.02 -7.68 -10.86
CA PRO A 149 7.99 -9.12 -11.08
C PRO A 149 6.90 -9.89 -10.32
N TYR A 150 6.13 -9.23 -9.45
CA TYR A 150 5.14 -9.85 -8.56
C TYR A 150 3.71 -9.40 -8.90
N SER A 151 2.74 -10.31 -8.85
CA SER A 151 1.35 -9.99 -9.16
C SER A 151 0.51 -9.57 -7.94
N TYR A 152 0.92 -9.96 -6.74
CA TYR A 152 0.12 -9.76 -5.53
C TYR A 152 0.91 -9.16 -4.37
N LEU A 153 0.21 -8.37 -3.55
CA LEU A 153 0.60 -8.04 -2.19
C LEU A 153 -0.07 -9.02 -1.23
N ALA A 154 0.72 -9.63 -0.34
CA ALA A 154 0.22 -10.48 0.73
C ALA A 154 0.51 -9.86 2.10
N LEU A 155 -0.45 -9.98 3.01
CA LEU A 155 -0.35 -9.51 4.39
C LEU A 155 -0.81 -10.61 5.35
N ARG A 156 -0.01 -10.91 6.38
CA ARG A 156 -0.43 -11.79 7.50
C ARG A 156 -0.93 -10.92 8.64
N VAL A 157 -2.24 -10.95 8.89
CA VAL A 157 -2.91 -10.03 9.80
C VAL A 157 -3.94 -10.73 10.68
N LYS A 158 -4.25 -10.10 11.82
CA LYS A 158 -5.41 -10.43 12.67
C LYS A 158 -6.14 -9.13 12.99
N SER A 159 -7.30 -8.98 12.39
CA SER A 159 -8.11 -7.75 12.42
C SER A 159 -9.18 -7.79 13.51
N ASP A 160 -9.54 -6.63 14.06
CA ASP A 160 -10.68 -6.43 14.95
C ASP A 160 -12.03 -6.31 14.20
N GLY A 161 -12.01 -6.40 12.86
CA GLY A 161 -13.19 -6.26 12.01
C GLY A 161 -13.46 -4.84 11.51
N ARG A 162 -12.61 -3.86 11.84
CA ARG A 162 -12.71 -2.52 11.24
C ARG A 162 -12.23 -2.50 9.79
N LYS A 163 -12.68 -1.48 9.05
CA LYS A 163 -12.33 -1.25 7.64
C LYS A 163 -11.00 -0.51 7.52
N TYR A 164 -9.91 -1.26 7.43
CA TYR A 164 -8.58 -0.73 7.16
C TYR A 164 -8.32 -0.63 5.66
N PHE A 165 -7.49 0.32 5.24
CA PHE A 165 -6.97 0.45 3.87
C PHE A 165 -5.49 0.17 3.84
N VAL A 166 -5.07 -0.68 2.91
CA VAL A 166 -3.66 -0.87 2.55
C VAL A 166 -3.26 0.22 1.56
N ASN A 167 -2.11 0.84 1.80
CA ASN A 167 -1.64 2.02 1.10
C ASN A 167 -0.25 1.75 0.51
N ILE A 168 -0.07 1.97 -0.79
CA ILE A 168 1.22 1.90 -1.50
C ILE A 168 1.53 3.27 -2.10
N GLN A 169 2.67 3.84 -1.72
CA GLN A 169 3.17 5.08 -2.31
C GLN A 169 4.30 4.78 -3.29
N THR A 170 4.19 5.26 -4.52
CA THR A 170 5.22 5.14 -5.57
C THR A 170 5.89 6.49 -5.87
N GLU A 171 6.91 6.49 -6.72
CA GLU A 171 7.28 7.72 -7.42
C GLU A 171 6.14 8.16 -8.35
N SER A 172 5.53 9.30 -8.01
CA SER A 172 4.59 10.04 -8.85
C SER A 172 5.06 11.49 -8.94
N ILE A 173 4.64 12.18 -10.01
CA ILE A 173 4.77 13.62 -10.19
C ILE A 173 4.02 14.35 -9.07
N VAL A 174 2.85 13.82 -8.69
CA VAL A 174 2.03 14.34 -7.61
C VAL A 174 2.41 13.58 -6.32
N PRO A 175 3.10 14.22 -5.36
CA PRO A 175 3.61 13.51 -4.18
C PRO A 175 2.51 12.95 -3.27
N THR A 176 1.29 13.47 -3.40
CA THR A 176 0.12 13.06 -2.63
C THR A 176 -0.63 11.88 -3.22
N ASP A 177 -0.22 11.40 -4.40
CA ASP A 177 -0.78 10.20 -4.98
C ASP A 177 -0.47 8.99 -4.11
N LEU A 178 -1.50 8.19 -3.88
CA LEU A 178 -1.47 6.98 -3.10
C LEU A 178 -2.30 5.92 -3.80
N HIS A 179 -1.79 4.69 -3.87
CA HIS A 179 -2.56 3.55 -4.35
C HIS A 179 -3.15 2.86 -3.13
N GLN A 180 -4.48 2.74 -3.09
CA GLN A 180 -5.22 2.26 -1.93
C GLN A 180 -6.10 1.07 -2.29
N HIS A 181 -6.24 0.15 -1.33
CA HIS A 181 -7.20 -0.94 -1.42
C HIS A 181 -7.73 -1.24 -0.01
N LEU A 182 -9.01 -1.54 0.12
CA LEU A 182 -9.58 -2.04 1.37
C LEU A 182 -8.85 -3.32 1.79
N LEU A 183 -8.39 -3.41 3.03
CA LEU A 183 -7.83 -4.64 3.57
C LEU A 183 -8.98 -5.67 3.69
N PRO A 184 -8.98 -6.75 2.88
CA PRO A 184 -10.00 -7.78 3.02
C PRO A 184 -9.88 -8.42 4.40
N CYS A 185 -11.02 -8.68 5.03
CA CYS A 185 -11.07 -9.30 6.35
C CYS A 185 -12.18 -10.35 6.31
N TYR A 186 -11.80 -11.62 6.29
CA TYR A 186 -12.75 -12.74 6.18
C TYR A 186 -12.98 -13.41 7.52
N THR A 187 -11.99 -13.36 8.42
CA THR A 187 -12.04 -14.01 9.73
C THR A 187 -11.60 -13.06 10.87
N PRO A 188 -12.42 -12.04 11.21
CA PRO A 188 -12.12 -11.13 12.32
C PRO A 188 -11.78 -11.88 13.60
N GLY A 189 -10.73 -11.44 14.29
CA GLY A 189 -10.22 -12.06 15.51
C GLY A 189 -9.33 -13.31 15.29
N GLN A 190 -9.18 -13.80 14.06
CA GLN A 190 -8.27 -14.89 13.71
C GLN A 190 -7.12 -14.39 12.85
N TRP A 191 -6.03 -15.16 12.80
CA TRP A 191 -4.90 -14.86 11.93
C TRP A 191 -5.14 -15.38 10.52
N GLU A 192 -5.14 -14.48 9.55
CA GLU A 192 -5.32 -14.81 8.15
C GLU A 192 -4.24 -14.18 7.26
N THR A 193 -3.97 -14.83 6.12
CA THR A 193 -3.04 -14.31 5.11
C THR A 193 -3.85 -13.82 3.94
N VAL A 194 -4.02 -12.51 3.82
CA VAL A 194 -4.82 -11.90 2.76
C VAL A 194 -3.92 -11.55 1.58
N THR A 195 -4.44 -11.76 0.37
CA THR A 195 -3.69 -11.52 -0.86
C THR A 195 -4.50 -10.60 -1.77
N ILE A 196 -3.89 -9.50 -2.20
CA ILE A 196 -4.52 -8.43 -2.98
C ILE A 196 -3.74 -8.28 -4.30
N PRO A 197 -4.38 -8.39 -5.47
CA PRO A 197 -3.72 -8.11 -6.74
C PRO A 197 -3.25 -6.66 -6.79
N PHE A 198 -2.02 -6.40 -7.27
CA PHE A 198 -1.56 -5.01 -7.42
C PHE A 198 -2.42 -4.20 -8.39
N SER A 199 -3.03 -4.87 -9.38
CA SER A 199 -3.97 -4.27 -10.33
C SER A 199 -5.30 -3.83 -9.71
N ALA A 200 -5.63 -4.28 -8.49
CA ALA A 200 -6.87 -3.89 -7.82
C ALA A 200 -6.72 -2.56 -7.05
N PHE A 201 -5.49 -2.09 -6.80
CA PHE A 201 -5.28 -0.85 -6.06
C PHE A 201 -5.74 0.37 -6.87
N VAL A 202 -6.52 1.22 -6.22
CA VAL A 202 -7.07 2.44 -6.79
C VAL A 202 -6.18 3.63 -6.45
N ARG A 203 -5.83 4.44 -7.46
CA ARG A 203 -5.08 5.67 -7.23
C ARG A 203 -6.00 6.75 -6.68
N THR A 204 -5.60 7.31 -5.54
CA THR A 204 -6.24 8.43 -4.87
C THR A 204 -5.25 9.56 -4.62
N SER A 205 -5.76 10.77 -4.42
CA SER A 205 -5.01 11.93 -3.97
C SER A 205 -5.86 12.66 -2.95
N TYR A 206 -5.28 12.97 -1.79
CA TYR A 206 -6.02 13.48 -0.63
C TYR A 206 -7.25 12.64 -0.24
N GLY A 207 -7.22 11.33 -0.52
CA GLY A 207 -8.32 10.41 -0.23
C GLY A 207 -9.50 10.47 -1.21
N VAL A 208 -9.34 11.17 -2.35
CA VAL A 208 -10.31 11.19 -3.45
C VAL A 208 -9.73 10.39 -4.61
N VAL A 209 -10.55 9.56 -5.26
CA VAL A 209 -10.16 8.80 -6.46
C VAL A 209 -9.75 9.78 -7.57
N VAL A 210 -8.61 9.52 -8.22
CA VAL A 210 -8.08 10.42 -9.27
C VAL A 210 -8.01 9.72 -10.61
N GLU A 211 -8.82 10.19 -11.54
CA GLU A 211 -8.74 9.81 -12.94
C GLU A 211 -7.72 10.65 -13.71
N PRO A 212 -7.10 10.10 -14.78
CA PRO A 212 -7.24 8.73 -15.28
C PRO A 212 -6.50 7.73 -14.40
N GLN A 213 -7.10 6.59 -14.07
CA GLN A 213 -6.42 5.52 -13.34
C GLN A 213 -5.26 4.98 -14.19
N LYS A 214 -4.04 5.46 -13.92
CA LYS A 214 -2.83 4.91 -14.52
C LYS A 214 -2.36 3.75 -13.66
N GLU A 215 -1.78 2.74 -14.31
CA GLU A 215 -1.16 1.63 -13.61
C GLU A 215 -0.13 2.13 -12.58
N MET A 216 -0.11 1.47 -11.43
CA MET A 216 0.85 1.75 -10.38
C MET A 216 2.28 1.52 -10.88
N LEU A 217 3.19 2.47 -10.63
CA LEU A 217 4.60 2.32 -10.99
C LEU A 217 5.32 1.34 -10.04
N GLN A 218 5.13 0.05 -10.29
CA GLN A 218 5.56 -1.07 -9.44
C GLN A 218 7.09 -1.17 -9.27
N GLN A 219 7.88 -0.64 -10.21
CA GLN A 219 9.34 -0.58 -10.11
C GLN A 219 9.87 0.46 -9.11
N LYS A 220 8.99 1.37 -8.66
CA LYS A 220 9.39 2.57 -7.90
C LYS A 220 8.56 2.77 -6.63
N VAL A 221 8.35 1.70 -5.87
CA VAL A 221 7.62 1.77 -4.61
C VAL A 221 8.49 2.40 -3.52
N LYS A 222 7.96 3.43 -2.86
CA LYS A 222 8.61 4.17 -1.76
C LYS A 222 8.21 3.66 -0.38
N SER A 223 6.91 3.42 -0.18
CA SER A 223 6.36 3.03 1.12
C SER A 223 5.14 2.14 0.97
N VAL A 224 4.96 1.23 1.92
CA VAL A 224 3.71 0.50 2.15
C VAL A 224 3.21 0.83 3.55
N GLY A 225 1.91 0.89 3.74
CA GLY A 225 1.31 1.23 5.03
C GLY A 225 -0.13 0.75 5.14
N ILE A 226 -0.69 0.92 6.33
CA ILE A 226 -2.09 0.62 6.61
C ILE A 226 -2.70 1.84 7.31
N GLY A 227 -3.88 2.25 6.87
CA GLY A 227 -4.65 3.35 7.43
C GLY A 227 -6.05 2.92 7.83
N LEU A 228 -6.60 3.60 8.84
CA LEU A 228 -7.98 3.52 9.26
C LEU A 228 -8.60 4.90 9.04
N THR A 229 -9.58 4.96 8.14
CA THR A 229 -10.29 6.18 7.72
C THR A 229 -11.80 5.97 7.74
N ASP A 230 -12.29 4.99 8.52
CA ASP A 230 -13.70 4.62 8.63
C ASP A 230 -14.57 5.71 9.29
N ARG A 231 -13.93 6.68 9.96
CA ARG A 231 -14.58 7.74 10.74
C ARG A 231 -15.58 7.21 11.78
N VAL A 232 -15.37 5.98 12.26
CA VAL A 232 -16.18 5.39 13.33
C VAL A 232 -15.46 5.63 14.66
N PRO A 233 -15.98 6.48 15.55
CA PRO A 233 -15.33 6.74 16.83
C PRO A 233 -15.15 5.46 17.64
N GLY A 234 -14.06 5.40 18.40
CA GLY A 234 -13.79 4.28 19.30
C GLY A 234 -12.43 3.62 19.06
N ARG A 235 -12.22 2.52 19.77
CA ARG A 235 -10.94 1.80 19.75
C ARG A 235 -10.79 0.97 18.49
N PHE A 236 -9.54 0.80 18.07
CA PHE A 236 -9.18 -0.09 16.99
C PHE A 236 -7.93 -0.90 17.34
N GLU A 237 -7.81 -2.08 16.77
CA GLU A 237 -6.69 -2.98 16.95
C GLU A 237 -6.48 -3.86 15.70
N LEU A 238 -5.29 -3.77 15.12
CA LEU A 238 -4.86 -4.61 14.01
C LEU A 238 -3.47 -5.18 14.33
N ARG A 239 -3.35 -6.51 14.32
CA ARG A 239 -2.06 -7.19 14.43
C ARG A 239 -1.53 -7.49 13.04
N ILE A 240 -0.25 -7.18 12.79
CA ILE A 240 0.42 -7.40 11.50
C ILE A 240 1.73 -8.13 11.74
N ALA A 241 1.87 -9.32 11.17
CA ALA A 241 3.12 -10.06 11.19
C ALA A 241 4.00 -9.65 9.99
N ASP A 242 3.48 -9.79 8.77
CA ASP A 242 4.25 -9.65 7.53
C ASP A 242 3.48 -8.92 6.44
N VAL A 243 4.23 -8.23 5.58
CA VAL A 243 3.80 -7.61 4.33
C VAL A 243 4.85 -7.94 3.27
N TYR A 244 4.46 -8.60 2.18
CA TYR A 244 5.38 -9.06 1.15
C TYR A 244 4.71 -9.16 -0.22
N ALA A 245 5.50 -9.05 -1.29
CA ALA A 245 5.02 -9.31 -2.65
C ALA A 245 5.18 -10.79 -3.00
N THR A 246 4.25 -11.36 -3.78
CA THR A 246 4.22 -12.78 -4.13
C THR A 246 3.56 -13.03 -5.48
N ASN A 247 3.93 -14.12 -6.13
CA ASN A 247 3.29 -14.65 -7.35
C ASN A 247 2.44 -15.88 -7.08
N ARG A 248 2.31 -16.28 -5.81
CA ARG A 248 1.50 -17.43 -5.44
C ARG A 248 0.04 -17.09 -5.59
N ALA A 249 -0.69 -18.01 -6.21
CA ALA A 249 -2.13 -17.95 -6.25
C ALA A 249 -2.67 -17.84 -4.80
N PRO A 250 -3.66 -16.98 -4.58
CA PRO A 250 -4.27 -16.83 -3.26
C PRO A 250 -4.93 -18.14 -2.83
N GLU A 251 -4.97 -18.42 -1.52
CA GLU A 251 -5.75 -19.52 -0.99
C GLU A 251 -7.25 -19.26 -1.29
N LYS A 252 -7.99 -20.30 -1.70
CA LYS A 252 -9.39 -20.17 -2.14
C LYS A 252 -10.22 -19.41 -1.09
N GLY A 253 -10.90 -18.34 -1.50
CA GLY A 253 -11.76 -17.52 -0.65
C GLY A 253 -11.09 -16.31 0.02
N VAL A 254 -9.78 -16.10 -0.19
CA VAL A 254 -9.02 -15.00 0.43
C VAL A 254 -8.39 -14.06 -0.63
N VAL A 255 -9.17 -13.73 -1.66
CA VAL A 255 -8.75 -12.83 -2.75
C VAL A 255 -9.47 -11.49 -2.61
N GLY A 256 -8.71 -10.44 -2.31
CA GLY A 256 -9.24 -9.07 -2.24
C GLY A 256 -9.45 -8.45 -3.61
N ARG A 257 -10.31 -9.03 -4.46
CA ARG A 257 -10.56 -8.50 -5.81
C ARG A 257 -11.90 -7.78 -5.96
N GLU A 258 -12.86 -8.04 -5.07
CA GLU A 258 -14.27 -7.66 -5.25
C GLU A 258 -14.68 -6.37 -4.51
N ASP A 259 -13.84 -5.85 -3.62
CA ASP A 259 -14.13 -4.61 -2.88
C ASP A 259 -12.85 -3.80 -2.68
N SER A 260 -12.63 -2.82 -3.56
CA SER A 260 -11.52 -1.86 -3.42
C SER A 260 -11.74 -0.90 -2.24
N GLY A 261 -12.96 -0.86 -1.68
CA GLY A 261 -13.42 0.13 -0.72
C GLY A 261 -13.83 1.47 -1.33
N PHE A 262 -13.81 1.58 -2.66
CA PHE A 262 -14.23 2.76 -3.42
C PHE A 262 -15.31 2.38 -4.42
N ASP A 263 -16.35 3.20 -4.49
CA ASP A 263 -17.36 3.12 -5.56
C ASP A 263 -16.71 3.67 -6.84
N LEU A 264 -16.28 2.76 -7.71
CA LEU A 264 -15.83 3.09 -9.06
C LEU A 264 -17.05 2.90 -9.96
N ASP A 265 -17.74 4.00 -10.28
CA ASP A 265 -18.71 4.03 -11.36
C ASP A 265 -17.92 3.89 -12.67
N MET A 266 -17.55 2.66 -13.03
CA MET A 266 -17.05 2.37 -14.37
C MET A 266 -18.28 2.36 -15.28
N ASP A 267 -18.43 3.41 -16.09
CA ASP A 267 -19.38 3.46 -17.19
C ASP A 267 -19.02 2.36 -18.22
N ASP A 268 -19.44 1.12 -17.94
CA ASP A 268 -19.28 -0.09 -18.78
C ASP A 268 -20.15 -0.05 -20.07
N GLU A 269 -20.54 1.13 -20.54
CA GLU A 269 -21.40 1.32 -21.72
C GLU A 269 -20.62 1.56 -23.03
N GLU A 270 -19.32 1.91 -22.99
CA GLU A 270 -18.57 2.20 -24.24
C GLU A 270 -17.94 0.98 -24.93
N GLU A 271 -17.86 -0.20 -24.30
CA GLU A 271 -17.23 -1.39 -24.92
C GLU A 271 -18.20 -2.35 -25.63
N LYS A 272 -19.50 -2.02 -25.72
CA LYS A 272 -20.54 -2.88 -26.34
C LYS A 272 -21.31 -2.27 -27.53
N GLN A 273 -20.70 -1.32 -28.25
CA GLN A 273 -21.07 -1.04 -29.65
C GLN A 273 -19.78 -1.14 -30.48
N GLY A 274 -19.47 -2.26 -31.10
CA GLY A 274 -20.18 -2.71 -32.28
C GLY A 274 -19.64 -2.00 -33.52
N THR A 275 -18.66 -2.65 -34.18
CA THR A 275 -18.55 -2.78 -35.64
C THR A 275 -18.55 -1.53 -36.54
N GLY A 276 -17.54 -1.44 -37.41
CA GLY A 276 -17.74 -0.93 -38.76
C GLY A 276 -17.04 0.39 -39.08
N MET A 277 -16.21 0.34 -40.12
CA MET A 277 -15.67 1.49 -40.82
C MET A 277 -16.78 2.40 -41.37
N MET A 278 -16.45 3.69 -41.52
CA MET A 278 -17.12 4.74 -42.31
C MET A 278 -18.47 5.26 -41.78
N ASP A 279 -18.50 6.48 -41.24
CA ASP A 279 -18.93 7.65 -42.02
C ASP A 279 -18.73 8.94 -41.21
N GLU A 280 -18.14 9.93 -41.87
CA GLU A 280 -17.96 11.29 -41.37
C GLU A 280 -19.33 11.98 -41.34
N VAL A 281 -19.98 11.99 -40.17
CA VAL A 281 -21.28 12.66 -40.01
C VAL A 281 -21.03 14.15 -39.74
N GLU A 282 -21.24 14.98 -40.77
CA GLU A 282 -21.26 16.45 -40.63
C GLU A 282 -22.29 16.89 -39.57
N PRO A 283 -21.98 17.95 -38.78
CA PRO A 283 -22.88 18.44 -37.75
C PRO A 283 -24.19 19.01 -38.36
N PRO A 284 -25.34 18.84 -37.69
CA PRO A 284 -26.63 19.22 -38.24
C PRO A 284 -26.75 20.74 -38.42
N ARG A 285 -27.05 21.17 -39.65
CA ARG A 285 -27.31 22.58 -40.00
C ARG A 285 -28.54 23.11 -39.25
N LYS A 286 -28.39 24.27 -38.61
CA LYS A 286 -29.52 24.99 -37.98
C LYS A 286 -30.48 25.49 -39.04
N LYS A 287 -31.76 25.21 -38.84
CA LYS A 287 -32.87 25.58 -39.74
C LYS A 287 -33.02 27.11 -39.76
N GLY A 288 -32.61 27.79 -40.84
CA GLY A 288 -32.92 29.21 -41.05
C GLY A 288 -31.89 30.08 -41.78
N GLU A 289 -30.70 29.58 -42.16
CA GLU A 289 -29.74 30.41 -42.90
C GLU A 289 -29.86 30.22 -44.43
N PRO A 290 -29.98 31.31 -45.23
CA PRO A 290 -30.02 31.22 -46.68
C PRO A 290 -28.65 30.88 -47.28
N GLU A 291 -28.65 29.97 -48.26
CA GLU A 291 -27.46 29.51 -48.97
C GLU A 291 -26.72 30.68 -49.65
N ARG A 292 -25.44 30.87 -49.30
CA ARG A 292 -24.52 31.68 -50.11
C ARG A 292 -23.71 30.73 -50.98
N ILE A 293 -24.09 30.67 -52.26
CA ILE A 293 -23.22 30.18 -53.33
C ILE A 293 -22.10 31.21 -53.48
N LEU A 294 -20.85 30.80 -53.24
CA LEU A 294 -19.69 31.52 -53.72
C LEU A 294 -18.83 30.55 -54.53
N ILE A 295 -18.54 31.03 -55.74
CA ILE A 295 -17.74 30.49 -56.83
C ILE A 295 -16.32 30.16 -56.35
#